data_AF-A0A4Z2BZC8-F1
#
_entry.id   AF-A0A4Z2BZC8-F1
#
_cell.length_a   1.000
_cell.length_b   1.000
_cell.length_c   1.000
_cell.angle_alpha   90.00
_cell.angle_beta   90.00
_cell.angle_gamma   90.00
#
_symmetry.space_group_name_H-M   'P 1'
#
loop_
_entity.id
_entity.type
_entity.pdbx_description
1 polymer ?
#
loop_
_entity_poly.entity_id
_entity_poly.type
_entity_poly.pdbx_seq_one_letter_code
_entity_poly.pdbx_strand_id
1 'polypeptide(L)'
;MFNTTRTPGEETDVLQHWQDSEFVAVYHKGRFFRLWVYRAGRLMSPRELEYQIQKILDDPSPPQPGEEKLGALTAGDRIPWAQVRKQYFSSGVNKRSLDVIEKAAFFITLDDEEQGMRGEDPAGNLDRYAKSLLHGKCYDRWFDKSFSIVIYKNGKNGLNAEHSWADAPTVAHLWEYTLATDAFHLGYTEDGHCKGEVEPLLPHPQRLLWDIPLEVQAQQCSSLAVAQALADDVDCHIFHFRDFGKGRIKKLRVSPDAFVQISLQLAYYRDRGSFCLTYEASMTRLFREGRTETVRSCTNESAAFVKALENGEDEESCRRLFRLASETHQNLYRMAMTGAGIDRHLFCLYVVSKYLGVDSPFLKEVLSEPWRLSTSQTPIQQIELFDLKNHPDYVSLGGGFGPVADDGYGVSYIITGEDMINFHVSSKHSCNQTDSHRFGAQISKALKDIMTVLSSSPKVQSKKLL
;
A
#
# COMPACT_ATOMS: atom_id res chain seq x y z
N MET A 1 -3.59 -13.50 -7.37
CA MET A 1 -4.09 -12.11 -7.51
C MET A 1 -5.59 -12.13 -7.71
N PHE A 2 -6.08 -12.45 -8.90
CA PHE A 2 -7.51 -12.54 -9.19
C PHE A 2 -8.16 -13.75 -8.51
N ASN A 3 -9.49 -13.76 -8.42
CA ASN A 3 -10.30 -14.87 -7.90
C ASN A 3 -9.88 -15.28 -6.47
N THR A 4 -9.35 -14.34 -5.69
CA THR A 4 -8.72 -14.65 -4.40
C THR A 4 -9.41 -13.86 -3.29
N THR A 5 -9.70 -14.54 -2.18
CA THR A 5 -10.29 -13.93 -0.99
C THR A 5 -9.71 -14.57 0.25
N ARG A 6 -9.38 -13.75 1.24
CA ARG A 6 -9.02 -14.17 2.59
C ARG A 6 -10.30 -14.40 3.39
N THR A 7 -10.55 -15.64 3.76
CA THR A 7 -11.73 -16.03 4.54
C THR A 7 -11.40 -15.98 6.04
N PRO A 8 -12.22 -15.32 6.88
CA PRO A 8 -11.96 -15.24 8.32
C PRO A 8 -12.11 -16.60 9.01
N GLY A 9 -11.27 -16.85 10.02
CA GLY A 9 -11.39 -18.01 10.92
C GLY A 9 -11.29 -17.62 12.39
N GLU A 10 -11.79 -18.48 13.29
CA GLU A 10 -11.75 -18.21 14.74
C GLU A 10 -10.32 -18.31 15.31
N GLU A 11 -9.46 -19.15 14.71
CA GLU A 11 -8.05 -19.29 15.10
C GLU A 11 -7.09 -18.77 14.02
N THR A 12 -7.41 -19.02 12.75
CA THR A 12 -6.55 -18.64 11.62
C THR A 12 -7.40 -18.40 10.38
N ASP A 13 -7.11 -17.31 9.66
CA ASP A 13 -7.74 -17.00 8.38
C ASP A 13 -7.16 -17.87 7.26
N VAL A 14 -7.94 -18.09 6.21
CA VAL A 14 -7.52 -18.92 5.07
C VAL A 14 -7.53 -18.10 3.79
N LEU A 15 -6.39 -18.05 3.09
CA LEU A 15 -6.33 -17.50 1.75
C LEU A 15 -6.88 -18.51 0.75
N GLN A 16 -7.99 -18.18 0.12
CA GLN A 16 -8.65 -19.06 -0.85
C GLN A 16 -8.52 -18.51 -2.27
N HIS A 17 -8.03 -19.36 -3.17
CA HIS A 17 -7.94 -19.07 -4.60
C HIS A 17 -8.97 -19.91 -5.36
N TRP A 18 -9.82 -19.26 -6.15
CA TRP A 18 -10.88 -19.87 -6.94
C TRP A 18 -10.48 -19.94 -8.42
N GLN A 19 -10.95 -20.97 -9.12
CA GLN A 19 -10.72 -21.12 -10.56
C GLN A 19 -11.81 -20.42 -11.37
N ASP A 20 -11.42 -19.85 -12.51
CA ASP A 20 -12.30 -19.50 -13.63
C ASP A 20 -13.49 -18.58 -13.30
N SER A 21 -13.25 -17.43 -12.65
CA SER A 21 -14.29 -16.40 -12.49
C SER A 21 -14.51 -15.60 -13.77
N GLU A 22 -15.75 -15.56 -14.24
CA GLU A 22 -16.18 -14.77 -15.40
C GLU A 22 -16.80 -13.42 -15.03
N PHE A 23 -16.69 -13.01 -13.77
CA PHE A 23 -17.37 -11.83 -13.23
C PHE A 23 -16.56 -11.14 -12.12
N VAL A 24 -16.92 -9.89 -11.87
CA VAL A 24 -16.46 -9.06 -10.75
C VAL A 24 -17.63 -8.74 -9.82
N ALA A 25 -17.31 -8.40 -8.57
CA ALA A 25 -18.29 -7.91 -7.60
C ALA A 25 -18.20 -6.38 -7.54
N VAL A 26 -19.34 -5.70 -7.59
CA VAL A 26 -19.41 -4.23 -7.61
C VAL A 26 -20.22 -3.75 -6.41
N TYR A 27 -19.70 -2.76 -5.71
CA TYR A 27 -20.40 -2.00 -4.67
C TYR A 27 -20.73 -0.59 -5.19
N HIS A 28 -21.97 -0.15 -5.00
CA HIS A 28 -22.38 1.23 -5.27
C HIS A 28 -23.53 1.66 -4.35
N LYS A 29 -23.33 2.74 -3.58
CA LYS A 29 -24.35 3.33 -2.66
C LYS A 29 -25.04 2.29 -1.76
N GLY A 30 -24.23 1.51 -1.03
CA GLY A 30 -24.75 0.53 -0.06
C GLY A 30 -25.28 -0.77 -0.67
N ARG A 31 -25.01 -1.03 -1.96
CA ARG A 31 -25.61 -2.15 -2.71
C ARG A 31 -24.55 -2.94 -3.44
N PHE A 32 -24.76 -4.25 -3.52
CA PHE A 32 -23.82 -5.17 -4.17
C PHE A 32 -24.41 -5.77 -5.45
N PHE A 33 -23.55 -5.95 -6.45
CA PHE A 33 -23.89 -6.46 -7.77
C PHE A 33 -22.86 -7.47 -8.25
N ARG A 34 -23.32 -8.46 -9.02
CA ARG A 34 -22.48 -9.27 -9.91
C ARG A 34 -22.44 -8.61 -11.28
N LEU A 35 -21.25 -8.29 -11.75
CA LEU A 35 -21.02 -7.81 -13.11
C LEU A 35 -20.22 -8.88 -13.86
N TRP A 36 -20.86 -9.54 -14.83
CA TRP A 36 -20.13 -10.38 -15.78
C TRP A 36 -19.11 -9.54 -16.54
N VAL A 37 -17.96 -10.14 -16.84
CA VAL A 37 -16.91 -9.53 -17.68
C VAL A 37 -16.62 -10.37 -18.92
N TYR A 38 -17.15 -11.59 -18.99
CA TYR A 38 -17.13 -12.44 -20.18
C TYR A 38 -18.54 -12.64 -20.74
N ARG A 39 -18.62 -12.86 -22.05
CA ARG A 39 -19.82 -13.27 -22.77
C ARG A 39 -19.44 -14.17 -23.93
N ALA A 40 -20.13 -15.30 -24.08
CA ALA A 40 -19.89 -16.27 -25.17
C ALA A 40 -18.41 -16.64 -25.36
N GLY A 41 -17.67 -16.81 -24.25
CA GLY A 41 -16.26 -17.19 -24.26
C GLY A 41 -15.27 -16.07 -24.59
N ARG A 42 -15.73 -14.83 -24.81
CA ARG A 42 -14.85 -13.66 -24.99
C ARG A 42 -14.96 -12.68 -23.83
N LEU A 43 -13.89 -11.94 -23.59
CA LEU A 43 -13.92 -10.76 -22.71
C LEU A 43 -14.83 -9.69 -23.35
N MET A 44 -15.64 -9.01 -22.53
CA MET A 44 -16.43 -7.88 -22.98
C MET A 44 -15.54 -6.69 -23.33
N SER A 45 -15.94 -5.91 -24.33
CA SER A 45 -15.20 -4.70 -24.72
C SER A 45 -15.34 -3.62 -23.63
N PRO A 46 -14.43 -2.64 -23.56
CA PRO A 46 -14.55 -1.52 -22.63
C PRO A 46 -15.89 -0.79 -22.76
N ARG A 47 -16.39 -0.60 -23.99
CA ARG A 47 -17.69 0.05 -24.24
C ARG A 47 -18.88 -0.78 -23.76
N GLU A 48 -18.82 -2.10 -23.86
CA GLU A 48 -19.83 -2.99 -23.27
C GLU A 48 -19.80 -2.95 -21.73
N LEU A 49 -18.61 -2.94 -21.12
CA LEU A 49 -18.45 -2.82 -19.67
C LEU A 49 -18.93 -1.47 -19.15
N GLU A 50 -18.61 -0.36 -19.82
CA GLU A 50 -19.11 0.97 -19.52
C GLU A 50 -20.64 1.01 -19.51
N TYR A 51 -21.29 0.47 -20.56
CA TYR A 51 -22.74 0.39 -20.63
C TYR A 51 -23.36 -0.41 -19.47
N GLN A 52 -22.68 -1.47 -19.04
CA GLN A 52 -23.15 -2.33 -17.95
C GLN A 52 -22.92 -1.70 -16.57
N ILE A 53 -21.83 -0.95 -16.40
CA ILE A 53 -21.58 -0.14 -15.19
C ILE A 53 -22.62 0.98 -15.10
N GLN A 54 -22.96 1.63 -16.21
CA GLN A 54 -24.00 2.66 -16.24
C GLN A 54 -25.35 2.12 -15.74
N LYS A 55 -25.73 0.88 -16.10
CA LYS A 55 -26.93 0.22 -15.55
C LYS A 55 -26.88 0.06 -14.02
N ILE A 56 -25.70 -0.15 -13.43
CA ILE A 56 -25.54 -0.23 -11.96
C ILE A 56 -25.71 1.15 -11.33
N LEU A 57 -25.14 2.19 -11.95
CA LEU A 57 -25.25 3.58 -11.49
C LEU A 57 -26.70 4.08 -11.56
N ASP A 58 -27.43 3.72 -12.62
CA ASP A 58 -28.82 4.12 -12.86
C ASP A 58 -29.86 3.25 -12.12
N ASP A 59 -29.45 2.14 -11.50
CA ASP A 59 -30.35 1.27 -10.74
C ASP A 59 -30.99 2.07 -9.58
N PRO A 60 -32.33 2.20 -9.52
CA PRO A 60 -32.99 3.01 -8.51
C PRO A 60 -33.30 2.25 -7.20
N SER A 61 -32.99 0.95 -7.13
CA SER A 61 -33.33 0.13 -5.96
C SER A 61 -32.63 0.63 -4.70
N PRO A 62 -33.32 0.71 -3.55
CA PRO A 62 -32.65 1.04 -2.29
C PRO A 62 -31.80 -0.15 -1.80
N PRO A 63 -30.83 0.10 -0.90
CA PRO A 63 -30.19 -0.98 -0.14
C PRO A 63 -31.23 -1.72 0.71
N GLN A 64 -31.04 -3.03 0.85
CA GLN A 64 -31.86 -3.86 1.74
C GLN A 64 -31.50 -3.59 3.20
N PRO A 65 -32.38 -3.91 4.17
CA PRO A 65 -32.06 -3.76 5.59
C PRO A 65 -30.72 -4.43 5.94
N GLY A 66 -29.81 -3.69 6.56
CA GLY A 66 -28.47 -4.16 6.93
C GLY A 66 -27.46 -4.29 5.78
N GLU A 67 -27.84 -4.02 4.53
CA GLU A 67 -26.92 -4.19 3.40
C GLU A 67 -25.89 -3.06 3.30
N GLU A 68 -26.33 -1.82 3.53
CA GLU A 68 -25.50 -0.62 3.32
C GLU A 68 -24.15 -0.70 4.04
N LYS A 69 -24.16 -1.26 5.27
CA LYS A 69 -22.99 -1.38 6.13
C LYS A 69 -22.42 -2.80 6.19
N LEU A 70 -22.81 -3.68 5.28
CA LEU A 70 -22.43 -5.08 5.32
C LEU A 70 -20.90 -5.28 5.22
N GLY A 71 -20.21 -4.45 4.43
CA GLY A 71 -18.75 -4.50 4.31
C GLY A 71 -18.01 -4.22 5.62
N ALA A 72 -18.64 -3.56 6.59
CA ALA A 72 -18.04 -3.27 7.90
C ALA A 72 -17.63 -4.53 8.66
N LEU A 73 -18.33 -5.65 8.43
CA LEU A 73 -17.95 -6.94 9.02
C LEU A 73 -16.51 -7.33 8.64
N THR A 74 -16.04 -6.97 7.45
CA THR A 74 -14.69 -7.29 6.98
C THR A 74 -13.62 -6.32 7.51
N ALA A 75 -14.03 -5.18 8.06
CA ALA A 75 -13.15 -4.10 8.54
C ALA A 75 -12.83 -4.19 10.04
N GLY A 76 -13.70 -4.83 10.83
CA GLY A 76 -13.53 -5.01 12.26
C GLY A 76 -12.72 -6.25 12.63
N ASP A 77 -12.92 -6.73 13.86
CA ASP A 77 -12.20 -7.88 14.40
C ASP A 77 -12.49 -9.18 13.64
N ARG A 78 -11.45 -10.02 13.49
CA ARG A 78 -11.50 -11.25 12.67
C ARG A 78 -12.40 -12.33 13.25
N ILE A 79 -12.38 -12.51 14.58
CA ILE A 79 -13.15 -13.58 15.26
C ILE A 79 -14.66 -13.32 15.17
N PRO A 80 -15.19 -12.12 15.53
CA PRO A 80 -16.61 -11.83 15.35
C PRO A 80 -17.07 -11.99 13.89
N TRP A 81 -16.24 -11.57 12.93
CA TRP A 81 -16.55 -11.79 11.52
C TRP A 81 -16.61 -13.28 11.16
N ALA A 82 -15.65 -14.09 11.59
CA ALA A 82 -15.66 -15.53 11.37
C ALA A 82 -16.94 -16.20 11.91
N GLN A 83 -17.35 -15.83 13.13
CA GLN A 83 -18.54 -16.37 13.80
C GLN A 83 -19.82 -15.98 13.06
N VAL A 84 -19.99 -14.69 12.74
CA VAL A 84 -21.17 -14.20 11.99
C VAL A 84 -21.22 -14.82 10.59
N ARG A 85 -20.09 -14.91 9.89
CA ARG A 85 -20.00 -15.57 8.57
C ARG A 85 -20.48 -17.02 8.65
N LYS A 86 -20.00 -17.79 9.64
CA LYS A 86 -20.37 -19.20 9.84
C LYS A 86 -21.85 -19.37 10.15
N GLN A 87 -22.43 -18.49 10.97
CA GLN A 87 -23.81 -18.61 11.41
C GLN A 87 -24.83 -18.14 10.36
N TYR A 88 -24.56 -17.00 9.70
CA TYR A 88 -25.56 -16.31 8.87
C TYR A 88 -25.28 -16.33 7.37
N PHE A 89 -24.07 -16.74 6.95
CA PHE A 89 -23.65 -16.75 5.53
C PHE A 89 -23.26 -18.14 5.03
N SER A 90 -23.54 -19.19 5.80
CA SER A 90 -23.21 -20.58 5.44
C SER A 90 -24.30 -21.30 4.65
N SER A 91 -25.47 -20.69 4.45
CA SER A 91 -26.57 -21.23 3.63
C SER A 91 -27.48 -20.13 3.07
N GLY A 92 -28.49 -20.52 2.28
CA GLY A 92 -29.55 -19.62 1.85
C GLY A 92 -29.10 -18.51 0.89
N VAL A 93 -29.80 -17.38 0.94
CA VAL A 93 -29.57 -16.24 0.05
C VAL A 93 -28.24 -15.54 0.34
N ASN A 94 -27.89 -15.38 1.62
CA ASN A 94 -26.64 -14.76 2.05
C ASN A 94 -25.42 -15.52 1.55
N LYS A 95 -25.43 -16.86 1.64
CA LYS A 95 -24.35 -17.67 1.07
C LYS A 95 -24.20 -17.45 -0.43
N ARG A 96 -25.30 -17.45 -1.18
CA ARG A 96 -25.24 -17.26 -2.65
C ARG A 96 -24.65 -15.90 -3.01
N SER A 97 -25.02 -14.85 -2.29
CA SER A 97 -24.48 -13.50 -2.51
C SER A 97 -23.03 -13.37 -2.04
N LEU A 98 -22.67 -13.95 -0.90
CA LEU A 98 -21.28 -13.99 -0.42
C LEU A 98 -20.38 -14.78 -1.37
N ASP A 99 -20.82 -15.93 -1.87
CA ASP A 99 -20.11 -16.74 -2.86
C ASP A 99 -19.77 -15.91 -4.12
N VAL A 100 -20.63 -14.97 -4.53
CA VAL A 100 -20.32 -14.04 -5.64
C VAL A 100 -19.13 -13.18 -5.26
N ILE A 101 -19.14 -12.53 -4.11
CA ILE A 101 -18.03 -11.64 -3.69
C ILE A 101 -16.72 -12.42 -3.55
N GLU A 102 -16.76 -13.58 -2.89
CA GLU A 102 -15.59 -14.41 -2.63
C GLU A 102 -14.99 -14.99 -3.91
N LYS A 103 -15.82 -15.40 -4.88
CA LYS A 103 -15.36 -15.97 -6.15
C LYS A 103 -15.06 -14.95 -7.24
N ALA A 104 -15.55 -13.72 -7.13
CA ALA A 104 -15.31 -12.66 -8.10
C ALA A 104 -13.81 -12.49 -8.43
N ALA A 105 -13.50 -12.06 -9.65
CA ALA A 105 -12.11 -11.86 -10.05
C ALA A 105 -11.41 -10.80 -9.20
N PHE A 106 -12.12 -9.71 -8.91
CA PHE A 106 -11.75 -8.67 -7.96
C PHE A 106 -13.02 -7.91 -7.56
N PHE A 107 -12.86 -6.98 -6.62
CA PHE A 107 -13.95 -6.13 -6.14
C PHE A 107 -13.83 -4.73 -6.74
N ILE A 108 -14.96 -4.09 -7.04
CA ILE A 108 -15.03 -2.71 -7.53
C ILE A 108 -15.87 -1.90 -6.57
N THR A 109 -15.34 -0.81 -6.05
CA THR A 109 -16.13 0.21 -5.36
C THR A 109 -16.36 1.39 -6.30
N LEU A 110 -17.63 1.62 -6.67
CA LEU A 110 -18.09 2.84 -7.30
C LEU A 110 -18.52 3.82 -6.20
N ASP A 111 -17.56 4.62 -5.76
CA ASP A 111 -17.72 5.58 -4.67
C ASP A 111 -18.56 6.77 -5.16
N ASP A 112 -19.42 7.29 -4.28
CA ASP A 112 -20.30 8.42 -4.56
C ASP A 112 -19.70 9.77 -4.15
N GLU A 113 -18.52 9.74 -3.52
CA GLU A 113 -17.74 10.92 -3.19
C GLU A 113 -16.69 11.25 -4.25
N GLU A 114 -16.26 12.51 -4.24
CA GLU A 114 -15.14 12.99 -5.04
C GLU A 114 -13.89 13.06 -4.18
N GLN A 115 -12.79 12.51 -4.67
CA GLN A 115 -11.47 12.61 -4.05
C GLN A 115 -10.44 12.99 -5.11
N GLY A 116 -9.26 13.47 -4.72
CA GLY A 116 -8.20 13.76 -5.68
C GLY A 116 -7.18 14.76 -5.16
N MET A 117 -6.43 15.36 -6.09
CA MET A 117 -5.27 16.21 -5.78
C MET A 117 -5.52 17.71 -5.98
N ARG A 118 -6.66 18.08 -6.59
CA ARG A 118 -6.99 19.46 -6.97
C ARG A 118 -8.00 20.05 -6.00
N GLY A 119 -7.99 21.37 -5.81
CA GLY A 119 -8.90 22.09 -4.92
C GLY A 119 -8.18 23.19 -4.13
N GLU A 120 -8.84 23.73 -3.12
CA GLU A 120 -8.33 24.85 -2.30
C GLU A 120 -7.13 24.46 -1.41
N ASP A 121 -7.05 23.19 -1.01
CA ASP A 121 -5.97 22.63 -0.19
C ASP A 121 -5.37 21.38 -0.86
N PRO A 122 -4.49 21.54 -1.88
CA PRO A 122 -3.92 20.41 -2.61
C PRO A 122 -3.15 19.40 -1.75
N ALA A 123 -2.49 19.87 -0.68
CA ALA A 123 -1.71 19.02 0.21
C ALA A 123 -2.65 18.13 1.05
N GLY A 124 -3.58 18.73 1.80
CA GLY A 124 -4.53 17.95 2.59
C GLY A 124 -5.52 17.15 1.74
N ASN A 125 -5.78 17.56 0.49
CA ASN A 125 -6.55 16.77 -0.47
C ASN A 125 -5.89 15.44 -0.78
N LEU A 126 -4.56 15.42 -0.95
CA LEU A 126 -3.82 14.20 -1.21
C LEU A 126 -3.82 13.28 0.01
N ASP A 127 -3.72 13.85 1.21
CA ASP A 127 -3.82 13.11 2.47
C ASP A 127 -5.19 12.46 2.64
N ARG A 128 -6.27 13.22 2.41
CA ARG A 128 -7.66 12.71 2.39
C ARG A 128 -7.85 11.61 1.35
N TYR A 129 -7.28 11.78 0.15
CA TYR A 129 -7.39 10.81 -0.93
C TYR A 129 -6.70 9.48 -0.58
N ALA A 130 -5.49 9.54 -0.03
CA ALA A 130 -4.76 8.35 0.43
C ALA A 130 -5.48 7.63 1.57
N LYS A 131 -6.01 8.37 2.56
CA LYS A 131 -6.85 7.81 3.64
C LYS A 131 -8.10 7.11 3.09
N SER A 132 -8.81 7.74 2.14
CA SER A 132 -9.99 7.15 1.52
C SER A 132 -9.69 5.86 0.72
N LEU A 133 -8.50 5.76 0.10
CA LEU A 133 -8.05 4.50 -0.52
C LEU A 133 -7.64 3.44 0.52
N LEU A 134 -7.10 3.85 1.67
CA LEU A 134 -6.66 2.94 2.73
C LEU A 134 -7.84 2.27 3.44
N HIS A 135 -8.84 3.05 3.87
CA HIS A 135 -9.95 2.55 4.69
C HIS A 135 -11.36 2.95 4.22
N GLY A 136 -11.49 3.85 3.23
CA GLY A 136 -12.80 4.32 2.76
C GLY A 136 -13.68 4.81 3.91
N LYS A 137 -14.97 4.45 3.84
CA LYS A 137 -15.98 4.67 4.90
C LYS A 137 -16.02 3.52 5.91
N CYS A 138 -15.04 2.62 5.89
CA CYS A 138 -14.97 1.39 6.67
C CYS A 138 -16.07 0.35 6.39
N TYR A 139 -17.01 0.60 5.45
CA TYR A 139 -18.06 -0.34 5.08
C TYR A 139 -18.31 -0.47 3.57
N ASP A 140 -17.68 0.40 2.77
CA ASP A 140 -17.79 0.49 1.32
C ASP A 140 -16.63 -0.21 0.59
N ARG A 141 -15.89 -1.04 1.32
CA ARG A 141 -14.83 -1.92 0.82
C ARG A 141 -15.15 -3.35 1.23
N TRP A 142 -14.54 -4.30 0.52
CA TRP A 142 -14.51 -5.70 0.96
C TRP A 142 -13.06 -6.08 1.27
N PHE A 143 -12.62 -5.82 2.50
CA PHE A 143 -11.21 -5.91 2.88
C PHE A 143 -10.62 -7.33 2.83
N ASP A 144 -11.48 -8.34 2.79
CA ASP A 144 -11.10 -9.74 2.59
C ASP A 144 -10.74 -10.04 1.12
N LYS A 145 -11.18 -9.22 0.15
CA LYS A 145 -10.84 -9.44 -1.26
C LYS A 145 -9.35 -9.16 -1.45
N SER A 146 -8.67 -10.01 -2.24
CA SER A 146 -7.26 -9.82 -2.56
C SER A 146 -6.92 -8.40 -2.99
N PHE A 147 -7.78 -7.79 -3.81
CA PHE A 147 -7.74 -6.35 -4.06
C PHE A 147 -9.11 -5.83 -4.50
N SER A 148 -9.30 -4.53 -4.27
CA SER A 148 -10.43 -3.73 -4.73
C SER A 148 -9.95 -2.57 -5.60
N ILE A 149 -10.63 -2.32 -6.72
CA ILE A 149 -10.47 -1.08 -7.50
C ILE A 149 -11.50 -0.08 -6.97
N VAL A 150 -11.04 1.07 -6.51
CA VAL A 150 -11.90 2.16 -6.02
C VAL A 150 -11.96 3.23 -7.09
N ILE A 151 -13.16 3.58 -7.52
CA ILE A 151 -13.44 4.59 -8.55
C ILE A 151 -14.36 5.63 -7.92
N TYR A 152 -13.86 6.86 -7.83
CA TYR A 152 -14.57 8.01 -7.27
C TYR A 152 -15.43 8.69 -8.34
N LYS A 153 -16.44 9.44 -7.91
CA LYS A 153 -17.41 10.09 -8.79
C LYS A 153 -16.80 11.01 -9.85
N ASN A 154 -15.66 11.63 -9.55
CA ASN A 154 -14.91 12.49 -10.47
C ASN A 154 -13.89 11.75 -11.36
N GLY A 155 -13.96 10.42 -11.43
CA GLY A 155 -13.08 9.57 -12.24
C GLY A 155 -11.70 9.31 -11.61
N LYS A 156 -11.38 9.88 -10.44
CA LYS A 156 -10.19 9.46 -9.69
C LYS A 156 -10.33 8.02 -9.25
N ASN A 157 -9.21 7.32 -9.16
CA ASN A 157 -9.20 5.89 -8.86
C ASN A 157 -7.89 5.44 -8.22
N GLY A 158 -7.97 4.30 -7.53
CA GLY A 158 -6.84 3.65 -6.89
C GLY A 158 -7.16 2.23 -6.48
N LEU A 159 -6.23 1.61 -5.73
CA LEU A 159 -6.33 0.23 -5.29
C LEU A 159 -6.30 0.14 -3.77
N ASN A 160 -7.10 -0.78 -3.24
CA ASN A 160 -6.96 -1.32 -1.88
C ASN A 160 -6.57 -2.79 -2.00
N ALA A 161 -5.58 -3.28 -1.26
CA ALA A 161 -5.07 -4.63 -1.41
C ALA A 161 -4.89 -5.33 -0.06
N GLU A 162 -5.40 -6.56 0.04
CA GLU A 162 -5.16 -7.45 1.18
C GLU A 162 -3.76 -8.03 1.07
N HIS A 163 -2.96 -7.96 2.14
CA HIS A 163 -1.51 -8.18 2.03
C HIS A 163 -1.08 -9.65 2.19
N SER A 164 -1.95 -10.55 2.65
CA SER A 164 -1.59 -11.95 2.90
C SER A 164 -1.19 -12.70 1.63
N TRP A 165 -1.74 -12.35 0.47
CA TRP A 165 -1.47 -13.07 -0.79
C TRP A 165 -0.29 -12.55 -1.60
N ALA A 166 0.03 -11.24 -1.53
CA ALA A 166 1.14 -10.66 -2.26
C ALA A 166 1.71 -9.41 -1.60
N ASP A 167 2.90 -9.03 -2.07
CA ASP A 167 3.59 -7.81 -1.70
C ASP A 167 3.32 -6.70 -2.72
N ALA A 168 3.45 -5.44 -2.28
CA ALA A 168 3.15 -4.23 -3.04
C ALA A 168 3.65 -4.25 -4.51
N PRO A 169 4.83 -4.79 -4.84
CA PRO A 169 5.34 -4.71 -6.21
C PRO A 169 4.54 -5.54 -7.21
N THR A 170 3.85 -6.58 -6.76
CA THR A 170 2.90 -7.34 -7.58
C THR A 170 1.67 -6.50 -7.96
N VAL A 171 1.18 -5.69 -7.02
CA VAL A 171 0.04 -4.78 -7.22
C VAL A 171 0.46 -3.57 -8.07
N ALA A 172 1.65 -3.02 -7.83
CA ALA A 172 2.21 -1.94 -8.63
C ALA A 172 2.37 -2.34 -10.10
N HIS A 173 2.84 -3.57 -10.36
CA HIS A 173 2.96 -4.10 -11.71
C HIS A 173 1.60 -4.18 -12.43
N LEU A 174 0.55 -4.68 -11.77
CA LEU A 174 -0.82 -4.67 -12.30
C LEU A 174 -1.27 -3.24 -12.64
N TRP A 175 -1.03 -2.31 -11.72
CA TRP A 175 -1.51 -0.94 -11.85
C TRP A 175 -0.85 -0.21 -13.02
N GLU A 176 0.47 -0.37 -13.18
CA GLU A 176 1.22 0.18 -14.31
C GLU A 176 0.71 -0.34 -15.65
N TYR A 177 0.53 -1.66 -15.73
CA TYR A 177 0.02 -2.29 -16.94
C TYR A 177 -1.38 -1.77 -17.30
N THR A 178 -2.25 -1.66 -16.28
CA THR A 178 -3.61 -1.14 -16.45
C THR A 178 -3.62 0.30 -16.94
N LEU A 179 -2.89 1.21 -16.26
CA LEU A 179 -2.85 2.62 -16.62
C LEU A 179 -2.27 2.86 -18.01
N ALA A 180 -1.20 2.14 -18.36
CA ALA A 180 -0.61 2.24 -19.70
C ALA A 180 -1.55 1.73 -20.78
N THR A 181 -2.20 0.57 -20.56
CA THR A 181 -3.13 0.00 -21.53
C THR A 181 -4.34 0.90 -21.74
N ASP A 182 -4.89 1.48 -20.67
CA ASP A 182 -6.03 2.40 -20.74
C ASP A 182 -5.69 3.64 -21.60
N ALA A 183 -4.58 4.29 -21.27
CA ALA A 183 -4.16 5.54 -21.90
C ALA A 183 -3.68 5.37 -23.35
N PHE A 184 -2.87 4.34 -23.61
CA PHE A 184 -2.11 4.22 -24.86
C PHE A 184 -2.67 3.20 -25.84
N HIS A 185 -3.50 2.25 -25.41
CA HIS A 185 -4.05 1.21 -26.28
C HIS A 185 -5.56 1.30 -26.45
N LEU A 186 -6.31 1.49 -25.37
CA LEU A 186 -7.78 1.55 -25.41
C LEU A 186 -8.24 2.95 -25.84
N GLY A 187 -7.95 3.96 -25.01
CA GLY A 187 -8.36 5.34 -25.20
C GLY A 187 -9.89 5.52 -25.26
N TYR A 188 -10.28 6.78 -25.44
CA TYR A 188 -11.67 7.23 -25.37
C TYR A 188 -12.06 8.00 -26.64
N THR A 189 -13.36 8.10 -26.91
CA THR A 189 -13.93 9.00 -27.93
C THR A 189 -13.90 10.45 -27.45
N GLU A 190 -14.16 11.42 -28.35
CA GLU A 190 -14.09 12.86 -28.02
C GLU A 190 -15.10 13.28 -26.94
N ASP A 191 -16.22 12.57 -26.84
CA ASP A 191 -17.26 12.75 -25.81
C ASP A 191 -16.97 11.99 -24.50
N GLY A 192 -15.81 11.34 -24.38
CA GLY A 192 -15.34 10.71 -23.16
C GLY A 192 -15.80 9.26 -22.95
N HIS A 193 -16.46 8.65 -23.94
CA HIS A 193 -16.89 7.25 -23.87
C HIS A 193 -15.78 6.27 -24.26
N CYS A 194 -15.89 5.03 -23.80
CA CYS A 194 -15.02 3.96 -24.27
C CYS A 194 -15.25 3.71 -25.77
N LYS A 195 -14.17 3.45 -26.52
CA LYS A 195 -14.28 3.15 -27.95
C LYS A 195 -14.92 1.77 -28.19
N GLY A 196 -15.66 1.66 -29.28
CA GLY A 196 -16.31 0.41 -29.73
C GLY A 196 -17.83 0.53 -29.80
N GLU A 197 -18.49 -0.57 -30.13
CA GLU A 197 -19.95 -0.67 -30.17
C GLU A 197 -20.46 -1.57 -29.04
N VAL A 198 -21.71 -1.33 -28.60
CA VAL A 198 -22.39 -2.15 -27.61
C VAL A 198 -23.24 -3.18 -28.33
N GLU A 199 -23.03 -4.47 -28.05
CA GLU A 199 -23.94 -5.48 -28.57
C GLU A 199 -25.32 -5.45 -27.86
N PRO A 200 -26.43 -5.74 -28.55
CA PRO A 200 -27.77 -5.57 -27.97
C PRO A 200 -28.13 -6.53 -26.82
N LEU A 201 -27.47 -7.69 -26.71
CA LEU A 201 -27.89 -8.79 -25.83
C LEU A 201 -26.85 -9.12 -24.75
N LEU A 202 -26.48 -8.13 -23.95
CA LEU A 202 -25.56 -8.32 -22.81
C LEU A 202 -26.29 -8.85 -21.57
N PRO A 203 -25.68 -9.77 -20.80
CA PRO A 203 -26.25 -10.25 -19.54
C PRO A 203 -26.33 -9.10 -18.55
N HIS A 204 -27.52 -8.73 -18.07
CA HIS A 204 -27.66 -7.60 -17.14
C HIS A 204 -26.88 -7.84 -15.84
N PRO A 205 -26.29 -6.79 -15.22
CA PRO A 205 -25.71 -6.92 -13.89
C PRO A 205 -26.76 -7.44 -12.91
N GLN A 206 -26.38 -8.40 -12.07
CA GLN A 206 -27.29 -9.03 -11.13
C GLN A 206 -27.15 -8.39 -9.76
N ARG A 207 -28.22 -7.75 -9.30
CA ARG A 207 -28.36 -7.26 -7.93
C ARG A 207 -28.27 -8.43 -6.95
N LEU A 208 -27.34 -8.35 -5.99
CA LEU A 208 -27.25 -9.35 -4.92
C LEU A 208 -28.36 -9.13 -3.89
N LEU A 209 -28.84 -10.22 -3.30
CA LEU A 209 -29.92 -10.19 -2.33
C LEU A 209 -29.38 -10.68 -0.99
N TRP A 210 -29.89 -10.11 0.09
CA TRP A 210 -29.45 -10.36 1.44
C TRP A 210 -30.66 -10.48 2.37
N ASP A 211 -30.53 -11.35 3.35
CA ASP A 211 -31.44 -11.48 4.48
C ASP A 211 -30.62 -11.26 5.74
N ILE A 212 -30.48 -10.00 6.14
CA ILE A 212 -29.60 -9.59 7.24
C ILE A 212 -30.43 -9.34 8.50
N PRO A 213 -30.46 -10.30 9.45
CA PRO A 213 -31.24 -10.15 10.67
C PRO A 213 -30.61 -9.11 11.62
N LEU A 214 -31.37 -8.66 12.61
CA LEU A 214 -30.98 -7.57 13.52
C LEU A 214 -29.69 -7.87 14.29
N GLU A 215 -29.42 -9.13 14.61
CA GLU A 215 -28.18 -9.56 15.28
C GLU A 215 -26.95 -9.29 14.41
N VAL A 216 -27.05 -9.53 13.10
CA VAL A 216 -25.96 -9.22 12.15
C VAL A 216 -25.80 -7.71 11.99
N GLN A 217 -26.90 -6.95 12.00
CA GLN A 217 -26.85 -5.49 11.94
C GLN A 217 -26.20 -4.90 13.21
N ALA A 218 -26.46 -5.47 14.39
CA ALA A 218 -25.77 -5.08 15.61
C ALA A 218 -24.26 -5.34 15.50
N GLN A 219 -23.86 -6.51 14.97
CA GLN A 219 -22.44 -6.80 14.73
C GLN A 219 -21.81 -5.84 13.70
N GLN A 220 -22.53 -5.47 12.64
CA GLN A 220 -22.06 -4.46 11.68
C GLN A 220 -21.78 -3.13 12.37
N CYS A 221 -22.65 -2.67 13.26
CA CYS A 221 -22.42 -1.44 14.03
C CYS A 221 -21.20 -1.55 14.94
N SER A 222 -21.01 -2.69 15.63
CA SER A 222 -19.83 -2.92 16.47
C SER A 222 -18.54 -2.94 15.64
N SER A 223 -18.51 -3.69 14.53
CA SER A 223 -17.34 -3.76 13.65
C SER A 223 -17.04 -2.40 13.01
N LEU A 224 -18.07 -1.64 12.62
CA LEU A 224 -17.91 -0.30 12.08
C LEU A 224 -17.33 0.66 13.13
N ALA A 225 -17.79 0.60 14.38
CA ALA A 225 -17.26 1.46 15.44
C ALA A 225 -15.76 1.20 15.69
N VAL A 226 -15.33 -0.07 15.69
CA VAL A 226 -13.91 -0.45 15.79
C VAL A 226 -13.13 0.07 14.59
N ALA A 227 -13.60 -0.21 13.38
CA ALA A 227 -12.91 0.19 12.15
C ALA A 227 -12.81 1.72 12.01
N GLN A 228 -13.87 2.45 12.37
CA GLN A 228 -13.88 3.90 12.33
C GLN A 228 -12.91 4.50 13.36
N ALA A 229 -12.86 3.96 14.59
CA ALA A 229 -11.89 4.40 15.58
C ALA A 229 -10.44 4.20 15.11
N LEU A 230 -10.16 3.08 14.43
CA LEU A 230 -8.83 2.84 13.83
C LEU A 230 -8.55 3.81 12.67
N ALA A 231 -9.51 4.02 11.77
CA ALA A 231 -9.36 4.93 10.62
C ALA A 231 -9.20 6.39 11.03
N ASP A 232 -9.94 6.83 12.04
CA ASP A 232 -9.88 8.18 12.59
C ASP A 232 -8.55 8.43 13.31
N ASP A 233 -7.93 7.40 13.88
CA ASP A 233 -6.63 7.49 14.55
C ASP A 233 -5.43 7.50 13.58
N VAL A 234 -5.61 7.15 12.31
CA VAL A 234 -4.52 7.20 11.32
C VAL A 234 -4.24 8.64 10.90
N ASP A 235 -3.02 9.10 11.19
CA ASP A 235 -2.44 10.31 10.59
C ASP A 235 -1.70 9.94 9.30
N CYS A 236 -1.85 10.74 8.25
CA CYS A 236 -1.24 10.51 6.94
C CYS A 236 -0.72 11.81 6.34
N HIS A 237 0.50 11.79 5.84
CA HIS A 237 1.08 12.86 5.04
C HIS A 237 1.77 12.32 3.79
N ILE A 238 1.25 12.70 2.63
CA ILE A 238 1.73 12.29 1.31
C ILE A 238 2.30 13.51 0.61
N PHE A 239 3.54 13.41 0.15
CA PHE A 239 4.21 14.53 -0.51
C PHE A 239 5.17 14.08 -1.61
N HIS A 240 5.38 15.01 -2.55
CA HIS A 240 6.32 14.86 -3.66
C HIS A 240 7.60 15.60 -3.31
N PHE A 241 8.73 14.90 -3.33
CA PHE A 241 10.04 15.51 -3.29
C PHE A 241 10.55 15.70 -4.71
N ARG A 242 10.69 16.95 -5.16
CA ARG A 242 11.05 17.31 -6.56
C ARG A 242 12.36 18.08 -6.69
N ASP A 243 13.07 18.34 -5.60
CA ASP A 243 14.37 19.04 -5.64
C ASP A 243 15.43 18.20 -6.37
N PHE A 244 15.32 16.87 -6.29
CA PHE A 244 16.10 15.90 -7.05
C PHE A 244 15.50 14.48 -6.92
N GLY A 245 15.95 13.57 -7.79
CA GLY A 245 15.61 12.16 -7.73
C GLY A 245 16.81 11.25 -8.00
N LYS A 246 16.55 10.03 -8.50
CA LYS A 246 17.60 9.03 -8.75
C LYS A 246 18.72 9.51 -9.67
N GLY A 247 18.43 10.42 -10.61
CA GLY A 247 19.40 10.90 -11.58
C GLY A 247 20.54 11.69 -10.95
N ARG A 248 20.24 12.50 -9.92
CA ARG A 248 21.29 13.19 -9.15
C ARG A 248 21.98 12.27 -8.15
N ILE A 249 21.23 11.40 -7.48
CA ILE A 249 21.80 10.46 -6.50
C ILE A 249 22.81 9.51 -7.18
N LYS A 250 22.47 8.97 -8.35
CA LYS A 250 23.35 8.07 -9.10
C LYS A 250 24.65 8.75 -9.59
N LYS A 251 24.63 10.06 -9.86
CA LYS A 251 25.86 10.82 -10.20
C LYS A 251 26.87 10.85 -9.06
N LEU A 252 26.41 10.71 -7.82
CA LEU A 252 27.26 10.58 -6.63
C LEU A 252 27.77 9.14 -6.42
N ARG A 253 27.42 8.20 -7.33
CA ARG A 253 27.69 6.75 -7.23
C ARG A 253 27.09 6.09 -5.99
N VAL A 254 25.92 6.57 -5.58
CA VAL A 254 25.16 6.06 -4.43
C VAL A 254 23.88 5.36 -4.93
N SER A 255 23.48 4.28 -4.27
CA SER A 255 22.17 3.67 -4.52
C SER A 255 21.05 4.63 -4.11
N PRO A 256 20.08 4.93 -4.98
CA PRO A 256 18.92 5.76 -4.61
C PRO A 256 18.17 5.22 -3.39
N ASP A 257 18.06 3.90 -3.28
CA ASP A 257 17.39 3.26 -2.16
C ASP A 257 18.16 3.44 -0.84
N ALA A 258 19.47 3.14 -0.82
CA ALA A 258 20.31 3.36 0.35
C ALA A 258 20.35 4.84 0.76
N PHE A 259 20.35 5.76 -0.21
CA PHE A 259 20.26 7.19 0.06
C PHE A 259 18.97 7.55 0.81
N VAL A 260 17.82 7.05 0.36
CA VAL A 260 16.53 7.28 1.03
C VAL A 260 16.53 6.64 2.42
N GLN A 261 16.93 5.37 2.55
CA GLN A 261 16.96 4.66 3.84
C GLN A 261 17.83 5.35 4.88
N ILE A 262 19.04 5.81 4.52
CA ILE A 262 19.90 6.59 5.42
C ILE A 262 19.30 7.96 5.74
N SER A 263 18.61 8.60 4.78
CA SER A 263 17.87 9.84 5.03
C SER A 263 16.74 9.64 6.04
N LEU A 264 16.05 8.50 5.99
CA LEU A 264 15.02 8.15 6.98
C LEU A 264 15.63 7.98 8.38
N GLN A 265 16.84 7.39 8.50
CA GLN A 265 17.55 7.31 9.79
C GLN A 265 17.86 8.70 10.36
N LEU A 266 18.35 9.62 9.51
CA LEU A 266 18.62 11.01 9.90
C LEU A 266 17.34 11.75 10.30
N ALA A 267 16.29 11.62 9.51
CA ALA A 267 15.00 12.23 9.78
C ALA A 267 14.43 11.73 11.11
N TYR A 268 14.50 10.42 11.37
CA TYR A 268 13.96 9.83 12.60
C TYR A 268 14.75 10.29 13.82
N TYR A 269 16.09 10.31 13.74
CA TYR A 269 16.93 10.81 14.82
C TYR A 269 16.64 12.28 15.16
N ARG A 270 16.41 13.13 14.15
CA ARG A 270 16.02 14.54 14.35
C ARG A 270 14.63 14.69 14.95
N ASP A 271 13.71 13.81 14.59
CA ASP A 271 12.32 13.84 15.05
C ASP A 271 12.18 13.31 16.48
N ARG A 272 12.91 12.24 16.83
CA ARG A 272 12.73 11.47 18.07
C ARG A 272 13.93 11.55 19.03
N GLY A 273 15.03 12.18 18.63
CA GLY A 273 16.25 12.29 19.44
C GLY A 273 16.97 10.95 19.71
N SER A 274 16.56 9.87 19.04
CA SER A 274 17.06 8.52 19.24
C SER A 274 16.94 7.68 17.98
N PHE A 275 17.59 6.52 17.96
CA PHE A 275 17.46 5.54 16.89
C PHE A 275 16.40 4.49 17.25
N CYS A 276 15.80 3.86 16.24
CA CYS A 276 14.86 2.76 16.44
C CYS A 276 15.12 1.61 15.48
N LEU A 277 14.57 0.44 15.79
CA LEU A 277 14.53 -0.65 14.83
C LEU A 277 13.75 -0.22 13.59
N THR A 278 14.45 -0.28 12.45
CA THR A 278 13.89 0.04 11.14
C THR A 278 13.74 -1.22 10.32
N TYR A 279 12.51 -1.51 9.90
CA TYR A 279 12.19 -2.57 8.96
C TYR A 279 12.21 -1.99 7.54
N GLU A 280 12.90 -2.65 6.63
CA GLU A 280 12.74 -2.48 5.18
C GLU A 280 12.39 -3.83 4.55
N ALA A 281 11.34 -3.85 3.73
CA ALA A 281 10.98 -5.03 2.96
C ALA A 281 11.98 -5.28 1.81
N SER A 282 12.58 -6.47 1.78
CA SER A 282 13.39 -6.94 0.64
C SER A 282 12.77 -8.20 0.05
N MET A 283 12.63 -8.26 -1.27
CA MET A 283 12.06 -9.43 -1.93
C MET A 283 13.01 -10.62 -1.93
N THR A 284 12.48 -11.82 -1.72
CA THR A 284 13.21 -13.09 -1.87
C THR A 284 12.76 -13.89 -3.09
N ARG A 285 12.28 -13.22 -4.14
CA ARG A 285 11.73 -13.83 -5.38
C ARG A 285 12.75 -14.65 -6.21
N LEU A 286 14.01 -14.69 -5.79
CA LEU A 286 15.02 -15.64 -6.32
C LEU A 286 14.73 -17.08 -5.89
N PHE A 287 13.94 -17.27 -4.83
CA PHE A 287 13.54 -18.57 -4.31
C PHE A 287 12.11 -18.91 -4.71
N ARG A 288 11.82 -20.21 -4.83
CA ARG A 288 10.45 -20.71 -5.03
C ARG A 288 9.56 -20.20 -3.90
N GLU A 289 8.43 -19.61 -4.25
CA GLU A 289 7.45 -19.05 -3.30
C GLU A 289 8.02 -17.93 -2.40
N GLY A 290 9.17 -17.37 -2.78
CA GLY A 290 9.81 -16.27 -2.06
C GLY A 290 8.93 -15.03 -2.02
N ARG A 291 8.67 -14.57 -0.78
CA ARG A 291 7.97 -13.31 -0.46
C ARG A 291 9.00 -12.26 -0.07
N THR A 292 9.21 -12.07 1.23
CA THR A 292 10.06 -11.02 1.77
C THR A 292 11.01 -11.53 2.85
N GLU A 293 12.15 -10.87 2.96
CA GLU A 293 13.05 -10.82 4.11
C GLU A 293 13.13 -9.37 4.61
N THR A 294 13.64 -9.17 5.83
CA THR A 294 13.84 -7.86 6.44
C THR A 294 15.26 -7.37 6.23
N VAL A 295 15.39 -6.13 5.78
CA VAL A 295 16.63 -5.35 5.88
C VAL A 295 16.51 -4.46 7.13
N ARG A 296 17.48 -4.56 8.02
CA ARG A 296 17.55 -3.75 9.24
C ARG A 296 18.32 -2.46 8.95
N SER A 297 17.65 -1.44 8.42
CA SER A 297 18.30 -0.21 7.92
C SER A 297 19.01 0.61 9.02
N CYS A 298 18.63 0.43 10.28
CA CYS A 298 19.30 1.06 11.41
C CYS A 298 20.56 0.26 11.79
N THR A 299 21.69 0.64 11.21
CA THR A 299 23.01 0.02 11.42
C THR A 299 23.90 0.89 12.29
N ASN A 300 25.00 0.32 12.80
CA ASN A 300 26.02 1.10 13.49
C ASN A 300 26.62 2.18 12.56
N GLU A 301 26.79 1.85 11.29
CA GLU A 301 27.34 2.71 10.25
C GLU A 301 26.39 3.87 9.92
N SER A 302 25.10 3.60 9.75
CA SER A 302 24.10 4.67 9.56
C SER A 302 24.00 5.56 10.80
N ALA A 303 24.04 4.98 12.00
CA ALA A 303 24.02 5.74 13.25
C ALA A 303 25.28 6.61 13.42
N ALA A 304 26.45 6.09 13.05
CA ALA A 304 27.70 6.84 13.08
C ALA A 304 27.67 8.02 12.10
N PHE A 305 27.16 7.82 10.88
CA PHE A 305 26.95 8.90 9.92
C PHE A 305 26.00 9.97 10.47
N VAL A 306 24.83 9.58 10.96
CA VAL A 306 23.82 10.51 11.50
C VAL A 306 24.41 11.34 12.65
N LYS A 307 25.10 10.69 13.60
CA LYS A 307 25.75 11.40 14.71
C LYS A 307 26.83 12.36 14.24
N ALA A 308 27.67 11.96 13.29
CA ALA A 308 28.72 12.83 12.77
C ALA A 308 28.14 14.09 12.10
N LEU A 309 27.08 13.91 11.31
CA LEU A 309 26.41 15.03 10.66
C LEU A 309 25.77 15.99 11.68
N GLU A 310 25.04 15.46 12.67
CA GLU A 310 24.35 16.28 13.67
C GLU A 310 25.32 16.96 14.66
N ASN A 311 26.49 16.36 14.89
CA ASN A 311 27.53 16.96 15.73
C ASN A 311 28.38 18.01 14.98
N GLY A 312 28.13 18.22 13.68
CA GLY A 312 28.89 19.19 12.89
C GLY A 312 30.33 18.78 12.60
N GLU A 313 30.58 17.47 12.48
CA GLU A 313 31.87 16.96 12.01
C GLU A 313 32.19 17.48 10.60
N ASP A 314 33.46 17.44 10.22
CA ASP A 314 33.88 17.93 8.91
C ASP A 314 33.20 17.15 7.75
N GLU A 315 33.01 17.81 6.62
CA GLU A 315 32.28 17.24 5.50
C GLU A 315 32.98 15.99 4.91
N GLU A 316 34.31 15.87 5.00
CA GLU A 316 35.04 14.71 4.49
C GLU A 316 34.77 13.48 5.37
N SER A 317 34.80 13.67 6.69
CA SER A 317 34.37 12.65 7.66
C SER A 317 32.92 12.22 7.43
N CYS A 318 32.01 13.17 7.25
CA CYS A 318 30.60 12.87 6.96
C CYS A 318 30.44 12.10 5.64
N ARG A 319 31.13 12.51 4.56
CA ARG A 319 31.11 11.79 3.27
C ARG A 319 31.64 10.36 3.39
N ARG A 320 32.72 10.16 4.14
CA ARG A 320 33.31 8.83 4.37
C ARG A 320 32.35 7.93 5.14
N LEU A 321 31.74 8.44 6.22
CA LEU A 321 30.77 7.69 7.02
C LEU A 321 29.50 7.38 6.22
N PHE A 322 29.02 8.33 5.42
CA PHE A 322 27.88 8.09 4.53
C PHE A 322 28.15 6.97 3.53
N ARG A 323 29.31 6.96 2.88
CA ARG A 323 29.69 5.89 1.94
C ARG A 323 29.70 4.53 2.62
N LEU A 324 30.30 4.45 3.81
CA LEU A 324 30.31 3.22 4.60
C LEU A 324 28.89 2.76 4.96
N ALA A 325 28.02 3.67 5.41
CA ALA A 325 26.62 3.36 5.69
C ALA A 325 25.88 2.88 4.43
N SER A 326 26.10 3.53 3.28
CA SER A 326 25.48 3.16 2.01
C SER A 326 25.95 1.78 1.52
N GLU A 327 27.24 1.49 1.60
CA GLU A 327 27.81 0.19 1.23
C GLU A 327 27.29 -0.93 2.14
N THR A 328 27.19 -0.64 3.44
CA THR A 328 26.63 -1.56 4.44
C THR A 328 25.17 -1.87 4.14
N HIS A 329 24.35 -0.83 3.90
CA HIS A 329 22.94 -0.99 3.52
C HIS A 329 22.78 -1.85 2.27
N GLN A 330 23.53 -1.55 1.22
CA GLN A 330 23.51 -2.36 -0.01
C GLN A 330 23.93 -3.81 0.22
N ASN A 331 24.89 -4.05 1.11
CA ASN A 331 25.29 -5.41 1.46
C ASN A 331 24.18 -6.15 2.21
N LEU A 332 23.55 -5.51 3.19
CA LEU A 332 22.39 -6.06 3.90
C LEU A 332 21.24 -6.39 2.94
N TYR A 333 20.93 -5.49 2.02
CA TYR A 333 19.89 -5.72 1.01
C TYR A 333 20.22 -6.92 0.11
N ARG A 334 21.48 -7.05 -0.34
CA ARG A 334 21.94 -8.23 -1.10
C ARG A 334 21.82 -9.52 -0.28
N MET A 335 22.20 -9.50 1.00
CA MET A 335 22.06 -10.67 1.87
C MET A 335 20.59 -11.05 2.06
N ALA A 336 19.71 -10.09 2.35
CA ALA A 336 18.28 -10.33 2.50
C ALA A 336 17.67 -10.95 1.22
N MET A 337 17.92 -10.33 0.05
CA MET A 337 17.41 -10.82 -1.24
C MET A 337 17.91 -12.23 -1.60
N THR A 338 19.10 -12.60 -1.13
CA THR A 338 19.71 -13.93 -1.34
C THR A 338 19.45 -14.90 -0.18
N GLY A 339 18.49 -14.60 0.71
CA GLY A 339 18.06 -15.50 1.77
C GLY A 339 19.05 -15.64 2.94
N ALA A 340 20.02 -14.74 3.03
CA ALA A 340 21.01 -14.65 4.11
C ALA A 340 20.64 -13.57 5.16
N GLY A 341 19.40 -13.07 5.13
CA GLY A 341 18.84 -12.30 6.24
C GLY A 341 18.56 -13.16 7.46
N ILE A 342 18.27 -12.52 8.60
CA ILE A 342 18.13 -13.22 9.88
C ILE A 342 16.70 -13.26 10.40
N ASP A 343 15.83 -12.33 9.99
CA ASP A 343 14.53 -12.15 10.62
C ASP A 343 13.58 -13.31 10.34
N ARG A 344 13.48 -13.79 9.08
CA ARG A 344 12.69 -14.99 8.79
C ARG A 344 13.27 -16.26 9.42
N HIS A 345 14.60 -16.34 9.54
CA HIS A 345 15.26 -17.45 10.23
C HIS A 345 14.93 -17.46 11.74
N LEU A 346 15.05 -16.32 12.43
CA LEU A 346 14.66 -16.20 13.84
C LEU A 346 13.18 -16.51 14.06
N PHE A 347 12.31 -16.07 13.15
CA PHE A 347 10.89 -16.41 13.20
C PHE A 347 10.65 -17.92 13.03
N CYS A 348 11.37 -18.59 12.13
CA CYS A 348 11.33 -20.04 11.98
C CYS A 348 11.73 -20.75 13.29
N LEU A 349 12.83 -20.31 13.94
CA LEU A 349 13.26 -20.87 15.23
C LEU A 349 12.18 -20.69 16.31
N TYR A 350 11.48 -19.55 16.33
CA TYR A 350 10.36 -19.31 17.23
C TYR A 350 9.18 -20.25 16.97
N VAL A 351 8.77 -20.44 15.72
CA VAL A 351 7.70 -21.38 15.37
C VAL A 351 8.07 -22.81 15.81
N VAL A 352 9.30 -23.23 15.57
CA VAL A 352 9.81 -24.54 16.00
C VAL A 352 9.86 -24.63 17.53
N SER A 353 10.28 -23.58 18.24
CA SER A 353 10.32 -23.60 19.71
C SER A 353 8.92 -23.73 20.31
N LYS A 354 7.91 -23.06 19.73
CA LYS A 354 6.51 -23.21 20.14
C LYS A 354 5.99 -24.62 19.89
N TYR A 355 6.31 -25.22 18.74
CA TYR A 355 5.94 -26.60 18.44
C TYR A 355 6.56 -27.60 19.43
N LEU A 356 7.82 -27.40 19.81
CA LEU A 356 8.55 -28.27 20.73
C LEU A 356 8.28 -27.97 22.21
N GLY A 357 7.51 -26.92 22.54
CA GLY A 357 7.29 -26.48 23.92
C GLY A 357 8.54 -25.94 24.62
N VAL A 358 9.51 -25.43 23.86
CA VAL A 358 10.77 -24.86 24.37
C VAL A 358 10.61 -23.35 24.53
N ASP A 359 10.82 -22.87 25.77
CA ASP A 359 10.91 -21.44 26.04
C ASP A 359 12.34 -20.93 25.80
N SER A 360 12.45 -19.81 25.10
CA SER A 360 13.72 -19.19 24.76
C SER A 360 13.67 -17.70 25.12
N PRO A 361 14.35 -17.29 26.20
CA PRO A 361 14.41 -15.89 26.60
C PRO A 361 14.92 -14.97 25.47
N PHE A 362 15.91 -15.45 24.70
CA PHE A 362 16.45 -14.73 23.54
C PHE A 362 15.39 -14.51 22.45
N LEU A 363 14.65 -15.54 22.05
CA LEU A 363 13.62 -15.40 21.01
C LEU A 363 12.46 -14.51 21.50
N LYS A 364 12.13 -14.60 22.79
CA LYS A 364 11.12 -13.73 23.41
C LYS A 364 11.53 -12.26 23.37
N GLU A 365 12.79 -11.96 23.71
CA GLU A 365 13.34 -10.61 23.67
C GLU A 365 13.36 -10.06 22.23
N VAL A 366 14.07 -10.74 21.32
CA VAL A 366 14.31 -10.22 19.97
C VAL A 366 13.04 -10.04 19.14
N LEU A 367 12.00 -10.86 19.37
CA LEU A 367 10.72 -10.77 18.67
C LEU A 367 9.73 -9.82 19.34
N SER A 368 10.01 -9.36 20.57
CA SER A 368 9.18 -8.36 21.26
C SER A 368 9.55 -6.92 20.91
N GLU A 369 10.73 -6.71 20.30
CA GLU A 369 11.19 -5.37 19.94
C GLU A 369 10.35 -4.77 18.81
N PRO A 370 9.78 -3.56 19.00
CA PRO A 370 8.86 -2.98 18.03
C PRO A 370 9.59 -2.36 16.83
N TRP A 371 9.07 -2.60 15.64
CA TRP A 371 9.48 -1.94 14.40
C TRP A 371 8.86 -0.53 14.32
N ARG A 372 9.43 0.41 15.08
CA ARG A 372 8.93 1.80 15.14
C ARG A 372 9.10 2.58 13.84
N LEU A 373 9.93 2.12 12.92
CA LEU A 373 9.98 2.64 11.57
C LEU A 373 9.86 1.49 10.58
N SER A 374 8.68 1.34 9.98
CA SER A 374 8.43 0.34 8.94
C SER A 374 8.47 1.01 7.58
N THR A 375 9.32 0.51 6.69
CA THR A 375 9.60 1.13 5.40
C THR A 375 9.43 0.14 4.24
N SER A 376 9.00 0.66 3.09
CA SER A 376 8.97 -0.13 1.86
C SER A 376 9.22 0.76 0.66
N GLN A 377 10.17 0.36 -0.18
CA GLN A 377 10.25 0.88 -1.54
C GLN A 377 9.26 0.13 -2.42
N THR A 378 8.35 0.84 -3.09
CA THR A 378 7.56 0.23 -4.17
C THR A 378 8.23 0.54 -5.50
N PRO A 379 8.76 -0.45 -6.24
CA PRO A 379 9.37 -0.21 -7.52
C PRO A 379 8.29 0.16 -8.53
N ILE A 380 8.59 1.17 -9.33
CA ILE A 380 7.75 1.59 -10.45
C ILE A 380 8.51 1.50 -11.77
N GLN A 381 7.78 1.56 -12.89
CA GLN A 381 8.25 1.25 -14.23
C GLN A 381 8.87 -0.15 -14.31
N GLN A 382 8.18 -1.13 -13.72
CA GLN A 382 8.61 -2.53 -13.79
C GLN A 382 8.51 -3.08 -15.21
N ILE A 383 7.67 -2.44 -16.03
CA ILE A 383 7.56 -2.66 -17.47
C ILE A 383 7.84 -1.34 -18.19
N GLU A 384 8.70 -1.34 -19.20
CA GLU A 384 9.01 -0.17 -20.04
C GLU A 384 7.87 0.10 -21.06
N LEU A 385 6.63 0.29 -20.59
CA LEU A 385 5.45 0.49 -21.45
C LEU A 385 5.39 1.89 -22.08
N PHE A 386 5.87 2.91 -21.38
CA PHE A 386 5.91 4.30 -21.84
C PHE A 386 7.03 5.07 -21.14
N ASP A 387 7.44 6.19 -21.74
CA ASP A 387 8.46 7.07 -21.19
C ASP A 387 7.84 8.22 -20.38
N LEU A 388 8.30 8.38 -19.14
CA LEU A 388 7.84 9.43 -18.23
C LEU A 388 8.26 10.83 -18.65
N LYS A 389 9.31 10.98 -19.47
CA LYS A 389 9.73 12.31 -19.94
C LYS A 389 8.73 12.89 -20.93
N ASN A 390 8.19 12.07 -21.83
CA ASN A 390 7.16 12.48 -22.79
C ASN A 390 5.74 12.40 -22.21
N HIS A 391 5.55 11.63 -21.13
CA HIS A 391 4.25 11.41 -20.48
C HIS A 391 4.30 11.68 -18.96
N PRO A 392 4.69 12.90 -18.52
CA PRO A 392 4.93 13.21 -17.11
C PRO A 392 3.65 13.15 -16.24
N ASP A 393 2.48 13.27 -16.85
CA ASP A 393 1.19 13.20 -16.15
C ASP A 393 0.74 11.76 -15.84
N TYR A 394 1.37 10.75 -16.43
CA TYR A 394 1.03 9.33 -16.27
C TYR A 394 1.85 8.68 -15.15
N VAL A 395 1.92 9.35 -14.00
CA VAL A 395 2.66 8.91 -12.82
C VAL A 395 1.68 8.56 -11.71
N SER A 396 1.81 7.35 -11.17
CA SER A 396 1.20 7.01 -9.87
C SER A 396 2.00 7.65 -8.74
N LEU A 397 1.31 8.13 -7.70
CA LEU A 397 1.95 8.60 -6.47
C LEU A 397 2.34 7.45 -5.53
N GLY A 398 2.11 6.21 -5.95
CA GLY A 398 2.39 5.02 -5.16
C GLY A 398 1.28 4.73 -4.16
N GLY A 399 1.53 3.76 -3.28
CA GLY A 399 0.64 3.40 -2.19
C GLY A 399 1.39 3.39 -0.87
N GLY A 400 0.66 3.54 0.23
CA GLY A 400 1.16 3.51 1.59
C GLY A 400 0.46 2.46 2.45
N PHE A 401 0.89 2.36 3.69
CA PHE A 401 0.33 1.49 4.72
C PHE A 401 0.38 2.22 6.07
N GLY A 402 -0.43 1.81 7.04
CA GLY A 402 -0.40 2.34 8.40
C GLY A 402 0.84 1.88 9.20
N PRO A 403 1.17 2.52 10.33
CA PRO A 403 2.30 2.10 11.17
C PRO A 403 2.05 0.70 11.78
N VAL A 404 3.12 -0.07 11.98
CA VAL A 404 3.06 -1.42 12.60
C VAL A 404 3.22 -1.40 14.13
N ALA A 405 3.59 -0.24 14.68
CA ALA A 405 3.69 0.02 16.10
C ALA A 405 2.91 1.30 16.42
N ASP A 406 2.22 1.34 17.56
CA ASP A 406 1.39 2.50 17.94
C ASP A 406 2.20 3.78 18.13
N ASP A 407 3.48 3.66 18.50
CA ASP A 407 4.42 4.76 18.72
C ASP A 407 5.41 4.99 17.56
N GLY A 408 5.10 4.44 16.38
CA GLY A 408 5.97 4.42 15.21
C GLY A 408 5.37 5.04 13.93
N TYR A 409 6.12 4.90 12.85
CA TYR A 409 5.79 5.40 11.52
C TYR A 409 5.74 4.27 10.48
N GLY A 410 4.81 4.38 9.53
CA GLY A 410 4.85 3.68 8.25
C GLY A 410 5.35 4.62 7.15
N VAL A 411 6.37 4.22 6.39
CA VAL A 411 6.91 5.03 5.29
C VAL A 411 7.03 4.21 4.02
N SER A 412 6.17 4.48 3.05
CA SER A 412 6.34 3.97 1.69
C SER A 412 6.94 5.05 0.80
N TYR A 413 7.84 4.67 -0.10
CA TYR A 413 8.37 5.59 -1.10
C TYR A 413 8.48 4.96 -2.47
N ILE A 414 8.31 5.80 -3.48
CA ILE A 414 8.54 5.45 -4.89
C ILE A 414 9.51 6.45 -5.50
N ILE A 415 10.41 5.93 -6.32
CA ILE A 415 11.41 6.73 -7.01
C ILE A 415 10.97 6.85 -8.47
N THR A 416 10.54 8.05 -8.86
CA THR A 416 9.87 8.29 -10.14
C THR A 416 10.73 9.11 -11.08
N GLY A 417 10.90 8.63 -12.31
CA GLY A 417 11.71 9.32 -13.30
C GLY A 417 13.12 9.55 -12.80
N GLU A 418 13.73 10.69 -13.16
CA GLU A 418 15.10 11.05 -12.77
C GLU A 418 15.16 12.06 -11.62
N ASP A 419 14.06 12.75 -11.33
CA ASP A 419 13.99 13.99 -10.56
C ASP A 419 12.95 13.99 -9.42
N MET A 420 12.20 12.90 -9.23
CA MET A 420 11.14 12.86 -8.22
C MET A 420 11.20 11.63 -7.32
N ILE A 421 10.85 11.82 -6.04
CA ILE A 421 10.62 10.75 -5.06
C ILE A 421 9.30 11.08 -4.35
N ASN A 422 8.34 10.17 -4.35
CA ASN A 422 7.08 10.37 -3.62
C ASN A 422 7.09 9.57 -2.33
N PHE A 423 6.58 10.16 -1.26
CA PHE A 423 6.52 9.56 0.06
C PHE A 423 5.08 9.48 0.54
N HIS A 424 4.75 8.36 1.18
CA HIS A 424 3.56 8.17 2.00
C HIS A 424 4.02 7.93 3.42
N VAL A 425 3.76 8.88 4.31
CA VAL A 425 4.10 8.79 5.72
C VAL A 425 2.81 8.61 6.51
N SER A 426 2.76 7.63 7.40
CA SER A 426 1.65 7.41 8.30
C SER A 426 2.11 7.26 9.74
N SER A 427 1.26 7.67 10.67
CA SER A 427 1.43 7.45 12.11
C SER A 427 0.06 7.41 12.79
N LYS A 428 0.02 7.46 14.13
CA LYS A 428 -1.24 7.51 14.90
C LYS A 428 -1.40 8.85 15.61
N HIS A 429 -2.57 9.46 15.50
CA HIS A 429 -2.92 10.68 16.23
C HIS A 429 -2.88 10.47 17.75
N SER A 430 -3.19 9.27 18.22
CA SER A 430 -3.14 8.88 19.63
C SER A 430 -1.71 8.90 20.22
N CYS A 431 -0.67 8.86 19.40
CA CYS A 431 0.72 8.96 19.86
C CYS A 431 1.25 10.40 19.74
N ASN A 432 1.40 11.08 20.87
CA ASN A 432 1.95 12.44 20.92
C ASN A 432 3.43 12.57 20.49
N GLN A 433 4.14 11.45 20.31
CA GLN A 433 5.52 11.43 19.87
C GLN A 433 5.65 11.33 18.35
N THR A 434 4.58 10.99 17.63
CA THR A 434 4.56 10.88 16.18
C THR A 434 3.74 11.99 15.53
N ASP A 435 4.18 12.46 14.38
CA ASP A 435 3.47 13.43 13.54
C ASP A 435 3.93 13.26 12.09
N SER A 436 3.02 12.85 11.20
CA SER A 436 3.36 12.48 9.82
C SER A 436 3.82 13.68 8.99
N HIS A 437 3.27 14.87 9.25
CA HIS A 437 3.65 16.11 8.58
C HIS A 437 5.04 16.58 9.03
N ARG A 438 5.27 16.62 10.34
CA ARG A 438 6.57 16.96 10.95
C ARG A 438 7.64 15.99 10.46
N PHE A 439 7.36 14.69 10.46
CA PHE A 439 8.29 13.69 10.00
C PHE A 439 8.55 13.79 8.49
N GLY A 440 7.54 14.03 7.66
CA GLY A 440 7.71 14.30 6.23
C GLY A 440 8.58 15.53 5.93
N ALA A 441 8.45 16.60 6.74
CA ALA A 441 9.34 17.76 6.67
C ALA A 441 10.79 17.40 7.04
N GLN A 442 10.98 16.56 8.06
CA GLN A 442 12.31 16.06 8.44
C GLN A 442 12.92 15.16 7.35
N ILE A 443 12.14 14.33 6.68
CA ILE A 443 12.58 13.52 5.53
C ILE A 443 13.07 14.44 4.41
N SER A 444 12.26 15.44 4.04
CA SER A 444 12.63 16.42 3.01
C SER A 444 13.91 17.18 3.35
N LYS A 445 14.08 17.56 4.63
CA LYS A 445 15.29 18.23 5.11
C LYS A 445 16.51 17.29 5.08
N ALA A 446 16.36 16.06 5.57
CA ALA A 446 17.41 15.05 5.60
C ALA A 446 17.96 14.76 4.19
N LEU A 447 17.06 14.58 3.20
CA LEU A 447 17.43 14.40 1.79
C LEU A 447 18.32 15.55 1.29
N LYS A 448 17.92 16.81 1.55
CA LYS A 448 18.64 18.01 1.10
C LYS A 448 20.00 18.17 1.79
N ASP A 449 20.06 17.93 3.09
CA ASP A 449 21.29 18.05 3.87
C ASP A 449 22.32 17.01 3.43
N ILE A 450 21.90 15.75 3.27
CA ILE A 450 22.76 14.68 2.75
C ILE A 450 23.25 15.04 1.33
N MET A 451 22.34 15.47 0.46
CA MET A 451 22.72 15.89 -0.90
C MET A 451 23.77 17.01 -0.88
N THR A 452 23.66 17.97 0.05
CA THR A 452 24.61 19.07 0.20
C THR A 452 25.99 18.57 0.60
N VAL A 453 26.07 17.71 1.63
CA VAL A 453 27.34 17.12 2.12
C VAL A 453 28.05 16.28 1.05
N LEU A 454 27.28 15.55 0.25
CA LEU A 454 27.86 14.70 -0.80
C LEU A 454 28.25 15.48 -2.06
N SER A 455 27.63 16.64 -2.32
CA SER A 455 27.87 17.45 -3.51
C SER A 455 28.98 18.49 -3.34
N SER A 456 29.39 18.80 -2.11
CA SER A 456 30.44 19.78 -1.89
C SER A 456 31.80 19.26 -2.37
N SER A 457 32.43 20.00 -3.29
CA SER A 457 33.76 19.70 -3.81
C SER A 457 34.79 19.70 -2.67
N PRO A 458 35.84 18.85 -2.73
CA PRO A 458 36.98 19.00 -1.82
C PRO A 458 37.52 20.42 -1.96
N LYS A 459 37.61 21.17 -0.86
CA LYS A 459 38.32 22.45 -0.85
C LYS A 459 39.75 22.14 -1.27
N VAL A 460 40.12 22.51 -2.49
CA VAL A 460 41.51 22.51 -2.93
C VAL A 460 42.24 23.43 -1.97
N GLN A 461 42.99 22.88 -1.02
CA GLN A 461 43.95 23.65 -0.26
C GLN A 461 44.93 24.23 -1.27
N SER A 462 44.76 25.51 -1.57
CA SER A 462 45.76 26.31 -2.26
C SER A 462 47.02 26.26 -1.41
N LYS A 463 47.94 25.36 -1.76
CA LYS A 463 49.32 25.42 -1.33
C LYS A 463 49.82 26.81 -1.71
N LYS A 464 49.90 27.70 -0.73
CA LYS A 464 50.73 28.90 -0.84
C LYS A 464 52.14 28.40 -1.09
N LEU A 465 52.60 28.53 -2.33
CA LEU A 465 54.02 28.55 -2.64
C LEU A 465 54.58 29.79 -1.93
N LEU A 466 55.40 29.55 -0.90
CA LEU A 466 56.43 30.48 -0.45
C LEU A 466 57.69 30.23 -1.28
#